data_AF-A0A9P7ZAM4-F1
#
_entry.id   AF-A0A9P7ZAM4-F1
#
_cell.length_a   1.000
_cell.length_b   1.000
_cell.length_c   1.000
_cell.angle_alpha   90.00
_cell.angle_beta   90.00
_cell.angle_gamma   90.00
#
_symmetry.space_group_name_H-M   'P 1'
#
loop_
_entity.id
_entity.type
_entity.pdbx_description
1 polymer ?
#
loop_
_entity_poly.entity_id
_entity_poly.type
_entity_poly.pdbx_seq_one_letter_code
_entity_poly.pdbx_strand_id
1 'polypeptide(L)'
;KKHKNKRSENIAKFKPGEHYDQQFPYIMPSWMGRKTGTEFNYNEYGELDSEMKLTPEQFNDFLTGRRRGQEDGVENPQEAVALWVQCVPADGAKRYPTAKSSTCRFVNCPVQGNTIKKGEFRICIDEWAGWAKAFPRKDPYHNAGYAHLFCFEKNFSIKTMLAGVKIQPDTRYFSGERNRMAVNRDHPSMQGIVEDHIQNRWGWPVDVDAHYGDYYERQDDWYEFSLCKALTEEHLSKAPAVRARERARREEEKRQNHGGLSNTIDQHLNNLDMMAVIRAQQPPRSQNVGKVRAVRKRKRSDESDEDSDDEDKYEIDS
;
A
#
# COMPACT_ATOMS: atom_id res chain seq x y z
N LYS A 1 8.53 20.66 30.86
CA LYS A 1 7.29 19.83 30.89
C LYS A 1 7.40 18.83 29.74
N LYS A 2 7.52 17.52 30.00
CA LYS A 2 7.58 16.50 28.92
C LYS A 2 6.24 16.53 28.14
N HIS A 3 6.27 16.89 26.87
CA HIS A 3 5.10 16.79 26.00
C HIS A 3 4.73 15.32 25.86
N LYS A 4 3.59 14.90 26.45
CA LYS A 4 3.07 13.55 26.21
C LYS A 4 2.57 13.47 24.77
N ASN A 5 3.00 12.44 24.05
CA ASN A 5 2.50 12.12 22.72
C ASN A 5 0.97 11.89 22.79
N LYS A 6 0.18 12.78 22.17
CA LYS A 6 -1.29 12.75 22.18
C LYS A 6 -1.88 11.80 21.13
N ARG A 7 -1.04 11.13 20.33
CA ARG A 7 -1.49 10.30 19.20
C ARG A 7 -2.49 9.21 19.59
N SER A 8 -2.23 8.47 20.66
CA SER A 8 -3.15 7.43 21.15
C SER A 8 -4.50 8.00 21.58
N GLU A 9 -4.50 9.16 22.23
CA GLU A 9 -5.73 9.88 22.59
C GLU A 9 -6.48 10.38 21.36
N ASN A 10 -5.78 10.92 20.36
CA ASN A 10 -6.37 11.39 19.11
C ASN A 10 -7.00 10.23 18.31
N ILE A 11 -6.33 9.08 18.24
CA ILE A 11 -6.88 7.86 17.62
C ILE A 11 -8.14 7.39 18.35
N ALA A 12 -8.13 7.40 19.69
CA ALA A 12 -9.28 6.96 20.48
C ALA A 12 -10.48 7.92 20.37
N LYS A 13 -10.23 9.22 20.12
CA LYS A 13 -11.28 10.24 20.00
C LYS A 13 -11.94 10.26 18.62
N PHE A 14 -11.21 9.90 17.55
CA PHE A 14 -11.80 9.89 16.21
C PHE A 14 -12.82 8.76 16.08
N LYS A 15 -14.06 9.12 15.76
CA LYS A 15 -15.18 8.19 15.55
C LYS A 15 -15.57 8.17 14.07
N PRO A 16 -15.20 7.13 13.32
CA PRO A 16 -15.47 7.08 11.88
C PRO A 16 -16.95 7.24 11.52
N GLY A 17 -17.86 6.68 12.33
CA GLY A 17 -19.31 6.74 12.07
C GLY A 17 -19.92 8.14 12.13
N GLU A 18 -19.21 9.14 12.69
CA GLU A 18 -19.69 10.53 12.65
C GLU A 18 -19.44 11.16 11.27
N HIS A 19 -18.40 10.72 10.56
CA HIS A 19 -17.94 11.27 9.28
C HIS A 19 -18.30 10.41 8.06
N TYR A 20 -18.37 9.09 8.25
CA TYR A 20 -18.56 8.11 7.19
C TYR A 20 -19.70 7.17 7.48
N ASP A 21 -20.29 6.63 6.42
CA ASP A 21 -21.35 5.64 6.50
C ASP A 21 -20.71 4.28 6.78
N GLN A 22 -21.09 3.65 7.90
CA GLN A 22 -20.48 2.38 8.33
C GLN A 22 -20.96 1.16 7.53
N GLN A 23 -22.11 1.29 6.88
CA GLN A 23 -22.66 0.30 5.98
C GLN A 23 -22.78 0.91 4.60
N PHE A 24 -22.28 0.18 3.61
CA PHE A 24 -22.37 0.64 2.24
C PHE A 24 -23.83 0.53 1.77
N PRO A 25 -24.44 1.61 1.25
CA PRO A 25 -25.85 1.58 0.85
C PRO A 25 -26.13 0.67 -0.34
N TYR A 26 -25.09 0.24 -1.05
CA TYR A 26 -25.15 -0.65 -2.21
C TYR A 26 -23.94 -1.57 -2.26
N ILE A 27 -24.16 -2.87 -2.15
CA ILE A 27 -23.12 -3.87 -2.41
C ILE A 27 -23.10 -4.12 -3.92
N MET A 28 -21.92 -4.05 -4.53
CA MET A 28 -21.79 -4.37 -5.95
C MET A 28 -22.25 -5.81 -6.21
N PRO A 29 -23.07 -6.06 -7.25
CA PRO A 29 -23.40 -7.42 -7.64
C PRO A 29 -22.14 -8.17 -8.05
N SER A 30 -22.08 -9.44 -7.69
CA SER A 30 -21.07 -10.35 -8.22
C SER A 30 -21.14 -10.39 -9.74
N TRP A 31 -20.00 -10.56 -10.39
CA TRP A 31 -19.91 -10.61 -11.84
C TRP A 31 -18.81 -11.55 -12.31
N MET A 32 -18.90 -12.01 -13.55
CA MET A 32 -17.95 -12.97 -14.13
C MET A 32 -16.94 -12.26 -15.03
N GLY A 33 -15.65 -12.50 -14.78
CA GLY A 33 -14.54 -12.09 -15.62
C GLY A 33 -14.68 -12.64 -17.04
N ARG A 34 -14.45 -11.79 -18.04
CA ARG A 34 -14.69 -12.13 -19.45
C ARG A 34 -13.57 -12.99 -20.03
N LYS A 35 -12.34 -12.80 -19.54
CA LYS A 35 -11.16 -13.48 -20.06
C LYS A 35 -10.83 -14.73 -19.27
N THR A 36 -10.95 -14.68 -17.95
CA THR A 36 -10.58 -15.78 -17.06
C THR A 36 -11.77 -16.60 -16.57
N GLY A 37 -13.00 -16.14 -16.79
CA GLY A 37 -14.20 -16.79 -16.23
C GLY A 37 -14.26 -16.74 -14.69
N THR A 38 -13.43 -15.90 -14.06
CA THR A 38 -13.37 -15.79 -12.59
C THR A 38 -14.60 -15.06 -12.08
N GLU A 39 -15.32 -15.66 -11.14
CA GLU A 39 -16.41 -14.97 -10.46
C GLU A 39 -15.85 -14.03 -9.41
N PHE A 40 -16.13 -12.73 -9.55
CA PHE A 40 -15.74 -11.70 -8.60
C PHE A 40 -16.89 -11.46 -7.62
N ASN A 41 -16.72 -11.99 -6.41
CA ASN A 41 -17.70 -11.91 -5.33
C ASN A 41 -17.33 -10.80 -4.34
N TYR A 42 -18.35 -10.12 -3.82
CA TYR A 42 -18.21 -9.05 -2.84
C TYR A 42 -18.73 -9.49 -1.47
N ASN A 43 -18.09 -9.00 -0.42
CA ASN A 43 -18.57 -9.18 0.95
C ASN A 43 -19.64 -8.13 1.31
N GLU A 44 -20.21 -8.26 2.52
CA GLU A 44 -21.24 -7.35 3.05
C GLU A 44 -20.78 -5.88 3.17
N TYR A 45 -19.47 -5.62 3.10
CA TYR A 45 -18.88 -4.28 3.19
C TYR A 45 -18.58 -3.67 1.80
N GLY A 46 -18.91 -4.37 0.71
CA GLY A 46 -18.62 -3.94 -0.65
C GLY A 46 -17.15 -4.06 -1.07
N GLU A 47 -16.34 -4.83 -0.33
CA GLU A 47 -14.99 -5.21 -0.74
C GLU A 47 -15.04 -6.54 -1.50
N LEU A 48 -14.06 -6.83 -2.37
CA LEU A 48 -13.93 -8.19 -2.88
C LEU A 48 -13.75 -9.15 -1.71
N ASP A 49 -14.30 -10.36 -1.83
CA ASP A 49 -14.19 -11.41 -0.84
C ASP A 49 -12.76 -11.45 -0.28
N SER A 50 -12.62 -11.32 1.05
CA SER A 50 -11.34 -11.23 1.75
C SER A 50 -10.40 -12.41 1.49
N GLU A 51 -10.94 -13.58 1.13
CA GLU A 51 -10.15 -14.76 0.78
C GLU A 51 -9.70 -14.76 -0.67
N MET A 52 -10.35 -13.97 -1.53
CA MET A 52 -10.02 -13.90 -2.94
C MET A 52 -8.62 -13.31 -3.13
N LYS A 53 -7.74 -14.16 -3.67
CA LYS A 53 -6.43 -13.81 -4.21
C LYS A 53 -6.48 -14.01 -5.73
N LEU A 54 -5.84 -13.11 -6.45
CA LEU A 54 -5.92 -13.01 -7.89
C LEU A 54 -4.54 -13.32 -8.50
N THR A 55 -4.54 -14.11 -9.57
CA THR A 55 -3.40 -14.15 -10.50
C THR A 55 -3.29 -12.83 -11.25
N PRO A 56 -2.15 -12.53 -11.89
CA PRO A 56 -2.02 -11.34 -12.76
C PRO A 56 -3.12 -11.28 -13.83
N GLU A 57 -3.47 -12.41 -14.45
CA GLU A 57 -4.50 -12.50 -15.49
C GLU A 57 -5.88 -12.18 -14.92
N GLN A 58 -6.22 -12.75 -13.75
CA GLN A 58 -7.49 -12.48 -13.08
C GLN A 58 -7.58 -11.03 -12.60
N PHE A 59 -6.49 -10.47 -12.10
CA PHE A 59 -6.44 -9.07 -11.69
C PHE A 59 -6.58 -8.13 -12.89
N ASN A 60 -5.98 -8.44 -14.03
CA ASN A 60 -6.19 -7.69 -15.27
C ASN A 60 -7.63 -7.80 -15.78
N ASP A 61 -8.21 -8.99 -15.73
CA ASP A 61 -9.62 -9.20 -16.09
C ASP A 61 -10.56 -8.45 -15.13
N PHE A 62 -10.22 -8.38 -13.84
CA PHE A 62 -10.95 -7.56 -12.88
C PHE A 62 -10.96 -6.08 -13.28
N LEU A 63 -9.77 -5.52 -13.55
CA LEU A 63 -9.62 -4.10 -13.89
C LEU A 63 -10.27 -3.72 -15.24
N THR A 64 -10.22 -4.62 -16.22
CA THR A 64 -10.68 -4.35 -17.60
C THR A 64 -12.08 -4.89 -17.89
N GLY A 65 -12.52 -5.92 -17.16
CA GLY A 65 -13.77 -6.65 -17.40
C GLY A 65 -15.01 -5.91 -16.92
N ARG A 66 -14.91 -5.14 -15.82
CA ARG A 66 -16.02 -4.31 -15.32
C ARG A 66 -16.37 -3.15 -16.25
N ARG A 67 -15.44 -2.73 -17.10
CA ARG A 67 -15.61 -1.60 -18.05
C ARG A 67 -16.59 -1.85 -19.19
N ARG A 68 -17.18 -3.04 -19.31
CA ARG A 68 -17.95 -3.41 -20.51
C ARG A 68 -19.39 -3.83 -20.20
N GLY A 69 -20.01 -3.25 -19.17
CA GLY A 69 -21.44 -3.45 -18.88
C GLY A 69 -22.41 -2.85 -19.90
N GLN A 70 -21.96 -2.13 -20.94
CA GLN A 70 -22.83 -1.60 -22.00
C GLN A 70 -22.55 -2.27 -23.36
N GLU A 71 -23.62 -2.72 -24.00
CA GLU A 71 -23.65 -3.29 -25.36
C GLU A 71 -23.26 -2.27 -26.46
N ASP A 72 -23.02 -0.99 -26.13
CA ASP A 72 -22.98 0.10 -27.12
C ASP A 72 -21.66 0.88 -27.23
N GLY A 73 -20.55 0.36 -26.69
CA GLY A 73 -19.22 0.96 -26.91
C GLY A 73 -19.02 2.36 -26.30
N VAL A 74 -19.93 2.81 -25.43
CA VAL A 74 -19.77 4.03 -24.64
C VAL A 74 -19.08 3.67 -23.33
N GLU A 75 -17.85 4.16 -23.14
CA GLU A 75 -17.19 4.07 -21.84
C GLU A 75 -17.92 4.99 -20.86
N ASN A 76 -18.57 4.45 -19.82
CA ASN A 76 -19.01 5.28 -18.70
C ASN A 76 -17.82 5.54 -17.77
N PRO A 77 -17.27 6.77 -17.70
CA PRO A 77 -16.13 7.07 -16.83
C PRO A 77 -16.44 6.87 -15.35
N GLN A 78 -17.72 6.81 -14.97
CA GLN A 78 -18.17 6.58 -13.60
C GLN A 78 -17.99 5.11 -13.16
N GLU A 79 -17.87 4.17 -14.09
CA GLU A 79 -17.69 2.74 -13.83
C GLU A 79 -16.23 2.28 -13.86
N ALA A 80 -15.32 3.19 -14.26
CA ALA A 80 -13.90 2.92 -14.31
C ALA A 80 -13.30 2.73 -12.91
N VAL A 81 -12.60 1.61 -12.73
CA VAL A 81 -11.77 1.36 -11.54
C VAL A 81 -10.64 2.38 -11.49
N ALA A 82 -10.47 3.02 -10.34
CA ALA A 82 -9.31 3.86 -10.04
C ALA A 82 -8.30 3.11 -9.17
N LEU A 83 -7.03 3.27 -9.48
CA LEU A 83 -5.93 2.75 -8.68
C LEU A 83 -5.20 3.93 -8.03
N TRP A 84 -5.21 3.94 -6.70
CA TRP A 84 -4.56 4.99 -5.92
C TRP A 84 -3.22 4.49 -5.37
N VAL A 85 -2.13 5.17 -5.69
CA VAL A 85 -0.82 4.93 -5.08
C VAL A 85 -0.83 5.55 -3.68
N GLN A 86 -0.64 4.71 -2.66
CA GLN A 86 -0.83 5.09 -1.26
C GLN A 86 0.37 4.73 -0.38
N CYS A 87 0.53 5.51 0.68
CA CYS A 87 1.26 5.10 1.88
C CYS A 87 0.37 4.21 2.76
N VAL A 88 0.95 3.22 3.44
CA VAL A 88 0.22 2.45 4.44
C VAL A 88 -0.05 3.32 5.68
N PRO A 89 -1.31 3.46 6.13
CA PRO A 89 -1.64 4.24 7.32
C PRO A 89 -1.28 3.44 8.58
N ALA A 90 -0.51 4.03 9.48
CA ALA A 90 -0.01 3.33 10.68
C ALA A 90 -1.12 2.90 11.65
N ASP A 91 -2.22 3.65 11.72
CA ASP A 91 -3.30 3.44 12.68
C ASP A 91 -4.63 3.05 12.00
N GLY A 92 -4.55 2.50 10.78
CA GLY A 92 -5.72 2.13 9.97
C GLY A 92 -6.38 0.81 10.36
N ALA A 93 -5.76 -0.01 11.20
CA ALA A 93 -6.19 -1.39 11.45
C ALA A 93 -7.65 -1.51 11.92
N LYS A 94 -8.13 -0.55 12.72
CA LYS A 94 -9.51 -0.51 13.23
C LYS A 94 -10.54 0.05 12.24
N ARG A 95 -10.09 0.60 11.12
CA ARG A 95 -10.94 1.18 10.06
C ARG A 95 -11.30 0.16 8.99
N TYR A 96 -10.51 -0.89 8.85
CA TYR A 96 -10.80 -1.95 7.89
C TYR A 96 -11.93 -2.84 8.40
N PRO A 97 -12.86 -3.28 7.53
CA PRO A 97 -13.93 -4.17 7.92
C PRO A 97 -13.43 -5.50 8.47
N THR A 98 -12.38 -6.04 7.87
CA THR A 98 -11.78 -7.32 8.25
C THR A 98 -10.27 -7.22 8.39
N ALA A 99 -9.67 -8.15 9.13
CA ALA A 99 -8.20 -8.24 9.24
C ALA A 99 -7.51 -8.50 7.89
N LYS A 100 -8.23 -9.08 6.92
CA LYS A 100 -7.72 -9.43 5.58
C LYS A 100 -7.94 -8.34 4.54
N SER A 101 -8.81 -7.37 4.82
CA SER A 101 -9.13 -6.25 3.91
C SER A 101 -7.88 -5.49 3.46
N SER A 102 -6.91 -5.28 4.37
CA SER A 102 -5.68 -4.53 4.10
C SER A 102 -4.51 -5.38 3.54
N THR A 103 -4.76 -6.65 3.21
CA THR A 103 -3.73 -7.55 2.67
C THR A 103 -3.66 -7.50 1.15
N CYS A 104 -2.48 -7.79 0.62
CA CYS A 104 -2.21 -7.86 -0.80
C CYS A 104 -3.06 -8.95 -1.48
N ARG A 105 -3.68 -8.60 -2.60
CA ARG A 105 -4.55 -9.49 -3.38
C ARG A 105 -3.82 -10.43 -4.33
N PHE A 106 -2.52 -10.28 -4.58
CA PHE A 106 -1.80 -11.20 -5.45
C PHE A 106 -1.56 -12.57 -4.82
N VAL A 107 -1.81 -13.64 -5.58
CA VAL A 107 -1.51 -15.03 -5.18
C VAL A 107 -0.02 -15.27 -4.96
N ASN A 108 0.84 -14.63 -5.76
CA ASN A 108 2.29 -14.81 -5.75
C ASN A 108 3.03 -13.73 -4.93
N CYS A 109 2.36 -13.15 -3.93
CA CYS A 109 2.98 -12.16 -3.05
C CYS A 109 4.16 -12.79 -2.27
N PRO A 110 5.37 -12.21 -2.31
CA PRO A 110 6.52 -12.73 -1.55
C PRO A 110 6.37 -12.60 -0.03
N VAL A 111 5.43 -11.77 0.44
CA VAL A 111 5.21 -11.51 1.86
C VAL A 111 4.29 -12.58 2.44
N GLN A 112 4.79 -13.34 3.41
CA GLN A 112 3.98 -14.30 4.15
C GLN A 112 2.73 -13.64 4.76
N GLY A 113 1.56 -14.21 4.49
CA GLY A 113 0.27 -13.68 4.93
C GLY A 113 -0.20 -12.43 4.18
N ASN A 114 0.50 -12.05 3.10
CA ASN A 114 0.14 -10.94 2.22
C ASN A 114 0.01 -9.58 2.95
N THR A 115 0.57 -9.46 4.15
CA THR A 115 0.43 -8.24 4.95
C THR A 115 1.18 -7.08 4.30
N ILE A 116 0.55 -5.91 4.23
CA ILE A 116 1.18 -4.69 3.75
C ILE A 116 1.55 -3.82 4.97
N LYS A 117 2.84 -3.62 5.22
CA LYS A 117 3.34 -2.99 6.45
C LYS A 117 3.58 -1.49 6.30
N LYS A 118 3.62 -0.78 7.43
CA LYS A 118 4.07 0.63 7.46
C LYS A 118 5.46 0.73 6.84
N GLY A 119 5.65 1.70 5.95
CA GLY A 119 6.89 1.91 5.19
C GLY A 119 6.86 1.27 3.80
N GLU A 120 5.96 0.32 3.55
CA GLU A 120 5.69 -0.20 2.21
C GLU A 120 4.67 0.72 1.49
N PHE A 121 4.76 0.76 0.16
CA PHE A 121 3.77 1.42 -0.69
C PHE A 121 2.76 0.40 -1.23
N ARG A 122 1.55 0.88 -1.48
CA ARG A 122 0.45 0.03 -1.97
C ARG A 122 -0.35 0.71 -3.06
N ILE A 123 -1.04 -0.12 -3.83
CA ILE A 123 -2.15 0.28 -4.68
C ILE A 123 -3.46 -0.02 -3.93
N CYS A 124 -4.34 0.96 -3.90
CA CYS A 124 -5.74 0.80 -3.50
C CYS A 124 -6.61 0.69 -4.74
N ILE A 125 -7.48 -0.33 -4.78
CA ILE A 125 -8.36 -0.63 -5.89
C ILE A 125 -9.74 -0.08 -5.56
N ASP A 126 -10.08 1.08 -6.14
CA ASP A 126 -11.28 1.84 -5.83
C ASP A 126 -12.26 1.81 -6.99
N GLU A 127 -13.24 0.93 -6.88
CA GLU A 127 -14.33 0.76 -7.86
C GLU A 127 -15.43 1.82 -7.74
N TRP A 128 -15.34 2.66 -6.71
CA TRP A 128 -16.32 3.68 -6.36
C TRP A 128 -15.83 5.08 -6.67
N ALA A 129 -14.60 5.22 -7.18
CA ALA A 129 -14.00 6.52 -7.45
C ALA A 129 -14.85 7.39 -8.39
N GLY A 130 -15.52 6.79 -9.39
CA GLY A 130 -16.45 7.48 -10.28
C GLY A 130 -17.77 7.90 -9.62
N TRP A 131 -18.12 7.32 -8.48
CA TRP A 131 -19.35 7.54 -7.72
C TRP A 131 -19.15 8.42 -6.49
N ALA A 132 -17.97 9.04 -6.32
CA ALA A 132 -17.64 9.84 -5.14
C ALA A 132 -18.67 10.96 -4.84
N LYS A 133 -19.33 11.52 -5.85
CA LYS A 133 -20.41 12.50 -5.68
C LYS A 133 -21.71 11.89 -5.13
N ALA A 134 -22.01 10.66 -5.52
CA ALA A 134 -23.21 9.93 -5.05
C ALA A 134 -23.01 9.38 -3.63
N PHE A 135 -21.76 9.04 -3.27
CA PHE A 135 -21.40 8.49 -1.96
C PHE A 135 -20.30 9.33 -1.26
N PRO A 136 -20.59 10.60 -0.92
CA PRO A 136 -19.58 11.51 -0.37
C PRO A 136 -19.08 11.12 1.02
N ARG A 137 -19.84 10.28 1.74
CA ARG A 137 -19.53 9.75 3.07
C ARG A 137 -18.99 8.31 3.03
N LYS A 138 -18.60 7.80 1.87
CA LYS A 138 -17.91 6.50 1.76
C LYS A 138 -16.63 6.53 2.58
N ASP A 139 -16.45 5.56 3.48
CA ASP A 139 -15.20 5.40 4.21
C ASP A 139 -14.06 5.06 3.22
N PRO A 140 -12.98 5.85 3.16
CA PRO A 140 -11.88 5.63 2.22
C PRO A 140 -11.04 4.38 2.54
N TYR A 141 -11.30 3.68 3.64
CA TYR A 141 -10.68 2.39 3.98
C TYR A 141 -11.43 1.19 3.38
N HIS A 142 -12.69 1.36 2.97
CA HIS A 142 -13.53 0.32 2.40
C HIS A 142 -13.40 0.36 0.87
N ASN A 143 -12.54 -0.47 0.31
CA ASN A 143 -12.25 -0.53 -1.13
C ASN A 143 -12.22 -1.99 -1.60
N ALA A 144 -12.33 -2.23 -2.91
CA ALA A 144 -12.36 -3.58 -3.47
C ALA A 144 -11.16 -4.42 -3.01
N GLY A 145 -9.98 -3.80 -2.91
CA GLY A 145 -8.83 -4.41 -2.26
C GLY A 145 -7.58 -3.56 -2.33
N TYR A 146 -6.48 -4.13 -1.84
CA TYR A 146 -5.16 -3.52 -1.88
C TYR A 146 -4.14 -4.50 -2.42
N ALA A 147 -3.08 -3.97 -3.03
CA ALA A 147 -1.90 -4.75 -3.42
C ALA A 147 -0.65 -4.00 -3.02
N HIS A 148 0.43 -4.70 -2.69
CA HIS A 148 1.75 -4.06 -2.64
C HIS A 148 2.03 -3.40 -3.98
N LEU A 149 2.59 -2.18 -3.95
CA LEU A 149 3.02 -1.50 -5.17
C LEU A 149 4.08 -2.36 -5.90
N PHE A 150 5.01 -2.96 -5.16
CA PHE A 150 5.96 -3.94 -5.68
C PHE A 150 5.28 -5.09 -6.43
N CYS A 151 4.29 -5.77 -5.83
CA CYS A 151 3.62 -6.90 -6.47
C CYS A 151 2.88 -6.47 -7.73
N PHE A 152 2.27 -5.29 -7.69
CA PHE A 152 1.57 -4.73 -8.82
C PHE A 152 2.54 -4.44 -9.98
N GLU A 153 3.62 -3.71 -9.71
CA GLU A 153 4.64 -3.42 -10.72
C GLU A 153 5.32 -4.69 -11.21
N LYS A 154 5.61 -5.68 -10.36
CA LYS A 154 6.22 -6.97 -10.71
C LYS A 154 5.39 -7.76 -11.73
N ASN A 155 4.07 -7.73 -11.59
CA ASN A 155 3.17 -8.57 -12.40
C ASN A 155 2.63 -7.86 -13.65
N PHE A 156 2.72 -6.53 -13.72
CA PHE A 156 2.19 -5.77 -14.85
C PHE A 156 3.25 -4.89 -15.49
N SER A 157 3.36 -4.97 -16.82
CA SER A 157 3.95 -3.85 -17.56
C SER A 157 2.95 -2.72 -17.53
N ILE A 158 3.47 -1.59 -17.11
CA ILE A 158 2.73 -0.39 -16.82
C ILE A 158 2.04 0.10 -18.13
N LYS A 159 2.69 -0.06 -19.30
CA LYS A 159 2.12 0.21 -20.65
C LYS A 159 0.85 -0.60 -20.96
N THR A 160 0.82 -1.90 -20.62
CA THR A 160 -0.33 -2.79 -20.90
C THR A 160 -1.59 -2.37 -20.13
N MET A 161 -1.44 -1.60 -19.04
CA MET A 161 -2.55 -1.13 -18.20
C MET A 161 -3.17 0.21 -18.63
N LEU A 162 -2.53 0.96 -19.54
CA LEU A 162 -3.05 2.27 -19.98
C LEU A 162 -4.34 2.18 -20.79
N ALA A 163 -4.68 1.00 -21.32
CA ALA A 163 -5.94 0.75 -21.97
C ALA A 163 -7.07 0.60 -20.93
N GLY A 164 -7.42 1.72 -20.31
CA GLY A 164 -8.60 1.81 -19.46
C GLY A 164 -8.37 1.45 -17.99
N VAL A 165 -7.38 2.00 -17.32
CA VAL A 165 -7.37 2.08 -15.83
C VAL A 165 -6.83 3.43 -15.41
N LYS A 166 -7.48 4.10 -14.45
CA LYS A 166 -7.05 5.42 -13.98
C LYS A 166 -6.13 5.24 -12.78
N ILE A 167 -4.84 5.46 -12.96
CA ILE A 167 -3.83 5.37 -11.90
C ILE A 167 -3.44 6.77 -11.48
N GLN A 168 -3.43 7.03 -10.17
CA GLN A 168 -3.17 8.36 -9.62
C GLN A 168 -2.43 8.30 -8.27
N PRO A 169 -1.64 9.32 -7.92
CA PRO A 169 -1.22 9.51 -6.54
C PRO A 169 -2.46 9.68 -5.64
N ASP A 170 -2.49 9.03 -4.48
CA ASP A 170 -3.53 9.34 -3.50
C ASP A 170 -3.15 10.65 -2.79
N THR A 171 -3.83 11.72 -3.19
CA THR A 171 -3.76 13.03 -2.54
C THR A 171 -5.17 13.53 -2.21
N ARG A 172 -6.12 12.61 -2.15
CA ARG A 172 -7.53 12.91 -1.94
C ARG A 172 -7.74 13.62 -0.61
N TYR A 173 -8.69 14.54 -0.60
CA TYR A 173 -9.19 15.18 0.60
C TYR A 173 -10.42 14.41 1.10
N PHE A 174 -10.48 14.17 2.42
CA PHE A 174 -11.63 13.51 3.04
C PHE A 174 -12.28 14.46 4.05
N SER A 175 -13.61 14.40 4.12
CA SER A 175 -14.38 15.24 5.03
C SER A 175 -14.08 14.89 6.49
N GLY A 176 -13.51 15.84 7.24
CA GLY A 176 -13.32 15.70 8.67
C GLY A 176 -12.03 14.99 9.11
N GLU A 177 -11.19 14.51 8.18
CA GLU A 177 -9.85 14.04 8.53
C GLU A 177 -8.81 14.28 7.43
N ARG A 178 -7.54 14.37 7.83
CA ARG A 178 -6.41 14.31 6.89
C ARG A 178 -6.32 12.91 6.30
N ASN A 179 -6.05 12.82 5.01
CA ASN A 179 -5.78 11.56 4.34
C ASN A 179 -4.47 10.93 4.83
N ARG A 180 -4.59 9.93 5.72
CA ARG A 180 -3.44 9.20 6.29
C ARG A 180 -2.78 8.23 5.31
N MET A 181 -3.45 7.96 4.19
CA MET A 181 -2.99 7.09 3.10
C MET A 181 -2.31 7.88 1.98
N ALA A 182 -2.29 9.21 2.09
CA ALA A 182 -1.77 10.07 1.05
C ALA A 182 -0.31 9.76 0.75
N VAL A 183 0.06 9.69 -0.53
CA VAL A 183 1.43 9.39 -0.94
C VAL A 183 2.39 10.52 -0.55
N ASN A 184 1.89 11.76 -0.54
CA ASN A 184 2.63 12.94 -0.11
C ASN A 184 2.65 13.17 1.42
N ARG A 185 2.19 12.18 2.21
CA ARG A 185 2.14 12.29 3.67
C ARG A 185 3.51 12.54 4.29
N ASP A 186 4.51 11.79 3.81
CA ASP A 186 5.86 11.82 4.38
C ASP A 186 6.68 12.97 3.79
N HIS A 187 6.54 13.24 2.49
CA HIS A 187 7.13 14.42 1.85
C HIS A 187 6.35 14.83 0.57
N PRO A 188 6.13 16.13 0.29
CA PRO A 188 5.36 16.59 -0.88
C PRO A 188 5.90 16.13 -2.24
N SER A 189 7.23 16.02 -2.40
CA SER A 189 7.88 15.58 -3.66
C SER A 189 7.44 14.19 -4.13
N MET A 190 6.99 13.32 -3.22
CA MET A 190 6.58 11.96 -3.55
C MET A 190 5.38 11.93 -4.50
N GLN A 191 4.48 12.92 -4.42
CA GLN A 191 3.40 13.06 -5.40
C GLN A 191 3.96 13.29 -6.80
N GLY A 192 4.92 14.21 -6.94
CA GLY A 192 5.56 14.51 -8.22
C GLY A 192 6.30 13.31 -8.80
N ILE A 193 6.88 12.44 -7.96
CA ILE A 193 7.48 11.18 -8.43
C ILE A 193 6.42 10.25 -9.02
N VAL A 194 5.27 10.09 -8.37
CA VAL A 194 4.17 9.27 -8.92
C VAL A 194 3.67 9.86 -10.23
N GLU A 195 3.45 11.17 -10.30
CA GLU A 195 2.98 11.85 -11.50
C GLU A 195 3.97 11.75 -12.65
N ASP A 196 5.27 12.00 -12.41
CA ASP A 196 6.34 11.81 -13.38
C ASP A 196 6.44 10.35 -13.82
N HIS A 197 6.25 9.41 -12.90
CA HIS A 197 6.30 8.01 -13.26
C HIS A 197 5.13 7.60 -14.16
N ILE A 198 3.93 8.14 -13.89
CA ILE A 198 2.73 7.94 -14.71
C ILE A 198 2.83 8.64 -16.07
N GLN A 199 3.46 9.81 -16.15
CA GLN A 199 3.53 10.62 -17.36
C GLN A 199 4.73 10.27 -18.26
N ASN A 200 5.91 10.10 -17.65
CA ASN A 200 7.21 10.12 -18.35
C ASN A 200 7.96 8.79 -18.25
N ARG A 201 7.93 8.11 -17.09
CA ARG A 201 8.65 6.84 -16.88
C ARG A 201 7.79 5.60 -17.15
N TRP A 202 6.51 5.82 -17.44
CA TRP A 202 5.54 4.79 -17.82
C TRP A 202 5.92 4.13 -19.16
N GLY A 203 6.89 4.73 -19.88
CA GLY A 203 7.57 4.20 -21.04
C GLY A 203 8.99 3.72 -20.73
N TRP A 204 9.13 2.56 -20.07
CA TRP A 204 10.36 1.74 -20.07
C TRP A 204 11.12 1.88 -21.41
N PRO A 205 12.47 1.98 -21.41
CA PRO A 205 13.25 2.25 -22.61
C PRO A 205 12.71 1.41 -23.76
N VAL A 206 12.40 2.06 -24.87
CA VAL A 206 11.53 1.58 -25.95
C VAL A 206 11.98 0.22 -26.52
N ASP A 207 13.21 -0.21 -26.24
CA ASP A 207 13.80 -1.48 -26.68
C ASP A 207 13.71 -2.66 -25.68
N VAL A 208 13.21 -2.50 -24.45
CA VAL A 208 13.08 -3.63 -23.50
C VAL A 208 11.74 -4.37 -23.55
N ASP A 209 10.79 -3.83 -24.32
CA ASP A 209 9.48 -4.44 -24.58
C ASP A 209 9.36 -4.94 -26.05
N ALA A 210 10.49 -5.20 -26.71
CA ALA A 210 10.53 -5.64 -28.10
C ALA A 210 9.85 -7.02 -28.25
N HIS A 211 8.68 -6.98 -28.88
CA HIS A 211 7.82 -8.06 -29.34
C HIS A 211 8.48 -9.42 -29.60
N TYR A 212 7.98 -10.47 -28.95
CA TYR A 212 7.55 -11.72 -29.60
C TYR A 212 6.46 -12.39 -28.74
N GLY A 213 5.51 -13.07 -29.40
CA GLY A 213 4.24 -13.51 -28.82
C GLY A 213 4.30 -14.27 -27.49
N ASP A 214 3.27 -14.05 -26.68
CA ASP A 214 2.83 -14.82 -25.50
C ASP A 214 3.78 -15.02 -24.30
N TYR A 215 5.03 -14.57 -24.33
CA TYR A 215 5.90 -14.58 -23.15
C TYR A 215 6.70 -13.28 -23.03
N TYR A 216 6.31 -12.42 -22.07
CA TYR A 216 7.04 -11.21 -21.72
C TYR A 216 8.16 -11.56 -20.74
N GLU A 217 9.40 -11.66 -21.24
CA GLU A 217 10.57 -11.85 -20.37
C GLU A 217 11.03 -10.49 -19.86
N ARG A 218 10.69 -10.20 -18.60
CA ARG A 218 11.06 -8.96 -17.93
C ARG A 218 12.55 -9.00 -17.57
N GLN A 219 13.28 -7.91 -17.85
CA GLN A 219 14.69 -7.81 -17.47
C GLN A 219 14.89 -7.93 -15.96
N ASP A 220 16.01 -8.55 -15.56
CA ASP A 220 16.36 -8.80 -14.15
C ASP A 220 16.46 -7.51 -13.32
N ASP A 221 16.80 -6.38 -13.96
CA ASP A 221 16.99 -5.08 -13.33
C ASP A 221 15.72 -4.20 -13.32
N TRP A 222 14.54 -4.77 -13.63
CA TRP A 222 13.29 -3.99 -13.69
C TRP A 222 12.98 -3.21 -12.40
N TYR A 223 13.50 -3.67 -11.27
CA TYR A 223 13.23 -3.00 -10.01
C TYR A 223 13.91 -1.62 -9.94
N GLU A 224 15.05 -1.47 -10.62
CA GLU A 224 15.87 -0.25 -10.62
C GLU A 224 15.11 0.97 -11.14
N PHE A 225 14.17 0.75 -12.05
CA PHE A 225 13.36 1.79 -12.65
C PHE A 225 11.90 1.74 -12.20
N SER A 226 11.58 1.01 -11.11
CA SER A 226 10.22 0.94 -10.58
C SER A 226 9.83 2.20 -9.78
N LEU A 227 8.55 2.53 -9.77
CA LEU A 227 7.98 3.57 -8.90
C LEU A 227 8.20 3.21 -7.43
N CYS A 228 8.07 1.93 -7.07
CA CYS A 228 8.28 1.47 -5.70
C CYS A 228 9.69 1.80 -5.20
N LYS A 229 10.73 1.60 -6.03
CA LYS A 229 12.10 1.97 -5.67
C LYS A 229 12.26 3.48 -5.57
N ALA A 230 11.81 4.24 -6.57
CA ALA A 230 11.92 5.70 -6.60
C ALA A 230 11.25 6.35 -5.37
N LEU A 231 10.06 5.89 -4.98
CA LEU A 231 9.37 6.38 -3.77
C LEU A 231 10.11 6.00 -2.49
N THR A 232 10.75 4.83 -2.46
CA THR A 232 11.50 4.36 -1.29
C THR A 232 12.79 5.16 -1.12
N GLU A 233 13.53 5.39 -2.21
CA GLU A 233 14.72 6.23 -2.21
C GLU A 233 14.39 7.66 -1.75
N GLU A 234 13.30 8.24 -2.24
CA GLU A 234 12.87 9.57 -1.80
C GLU A 234 12.47 9.59 -0.32
N HIS A 235 11.71 8.58 0.14
CA HIS A 235 11.35 8.46 1.55
C HIS A 235 12.59 8.36 2.46
N LEU A 236 13.61 7.60 2.03
CA LEU A 236 14.85 7.43 2.79
C LEU A 236 15.72 8.68 2.77
N SER A 237 15.83 9.35 1.62
CA SER A 237 16.65 10.55 1.44
C SER A 237 16.11 11.76 2.22
N LYS A 238 14.79 11.86 2.35
CA LYS A 238 14.09 12.94 3.07
C LYS A 238 13.77 12.60 4.53
N ALA A 239 14.15 11.41 5.00
CA ALA A 239 13.93 11.04 6.40
C ALA A 239 14.71 11.98 7.34
N PRO A 240 14.11 12.41 8.48
CA PRO A 240 14.81 13.23 9.46
C PRO A 240 16.15 12.63 9.89
N ALA A 241 17.17 13.48 10.09
CA ALA A 241 18.53 13.06 10.42
C ALA A 241 18.60 12.16 11.66
N VAL A 242 17.71 12.37 12.64
CA VAL A 242 17.59 11.52 13.83
C VAL A 242 17.17 10.09 13.45
N ARG A 243 16.19 9.94 12.55
CA ARG A 243 15.74 8.62 12.06
C ARG A 243 16.85 7.93 11.28
N ALA A 244 17.58 8.67 10.44
CA ALA A 244 18.73 8.13 9.72
C ALA A 244 19.82 7.62 10.68
N ARG A 245 20.14 8.37 11.74
CA ARG A 245 21.11 7.97 12.78
C ARG A 245 20.66 6.73 13.54
N GLU A 246 19.40 6.66 13.96
CA GLU A 246 18.85 5.49 14.65
C GLU A 246 18.84 4.25 13.75
N ARG A 247 18.59 4.41 12.45
CA ARG A 247 18.71 3.30 11.49
C ARG A 247 20.15 2.80 11.40
N ALA A 248 21.12 3.70 11.19
CA ALA A 248 22.54 3.35 11.15
C ALA A 248 23.02 2.65 12.43
N ARG A 249 22.58 3.12 13.61
CA ARG A 249 22.89 2.49 14.89
C ARG A 249 22.36 1.05 14.98
N ARG A 250 21.11 0.82 14.59
CA ARG A 250 20.49 -0.52 14.60
C ARG A 250 21.13 -1.47 13.60
N GLU A 251 21.56 -0.96 12.46
CA GLU A 251 22.28 -1.76 11.46
C GLU A 251 23.63 -2.20 11.99
N GLU A 252 24.39 -1.30 12.62
CA GLU A 252 25.67 -1.64 13.25
C GLU A 252 25.50 -2.68 14.37
N GLU A 253 24.49 -2.52 15.22
CA GLU A 253 24.15 -3.50 16.27
C GLU A 253 23.82 -4.89 15.68
N LYS A 254 23.07 -4.95 14.58
CA LYS A 254 22.75 -6.21 13.90
C LYS A 254 23.94 -6.80 13.16
N ARG A 255 24.82 -5.97 12.60
CA ARG A 255 26.07 -6.43 11.98
C ARG A 255 26.93 -7.18 12.99
N GLN A 256 27.00 -6.65 14.20
CA GLN A 256 27.73 -7.28 15.31
C GLN A 256 27.05 -8.56 15.84
N ASN A 257 25.70 -8.61 15.88
CA ASN A 257 24.96 -9.70 16.55
C ASN A 257 24.35 -10.78 15.63
N HIS A 258 24.11 -10.48 14.35
CA HIS A 258 23.32 -11.32 13.43
C HIS A 258 23.97 -11.52 12.05
N GLY A 259 25.29 -11.36 11.95
CA GLY A 259 26.02 -11.60 10.69
C GLY A 259 25.66 -10.63 9.56
N GLY A 260 25.12 -9.44 9.89
CA GLY A 260 24.85 -8.37 8.91
C GLY A 260 23.51 -8.44 8.17
N LEU A 261 22.73 -9.52 8.29
CA LEU A 261 21.46 -9.66 7.55
C LEU A 261 20.31 -8.90 8.23
N SER A 262 20.12 -7.63 7.89
CA SER A 262 19.00 -6.82 8.38
C SER A 262 17.83 -6.80 7.39
N ASN A 263 16.65 -7.22 7.84
CA ASN A 263 15.39 -7.06 7.09
C ASN A 263 14.80 -5.64 7.28
N THR A 264 15.58 -4.61 6.96
CA THR A 264 15.20 -3.19 7.02
C THR A 264 14.96 -2.65 5.61
N ILE A 265 14.07 -1.66 5.51
CA ILE A 265 13.72 -1.01 4.25
C ILE A 265 14.94 -0.40 3.56
N ASP A 266 15.96 0.05 4.29
CA ASP A 266 17.20 0.58 3.72
C ASP A 266 18.03 -0.49 2.96
N GLN A 267 17.83 -1.77 3.29
CA GLN A 267 18.56 -2.90 2.68
C GLN A 267 17.84 -3.45 1.46
N HIS A 268 16.52 -3.64 1.58
CA HIS A 268 15.72 -4.21 0.49
C HIS A 268 15.03 -3.15 -0.36
N LEU A 269 15.04 -1.88 0.03
CA LEU A 269 14.43 -0.75 -0.69
C LEU A 269 12.96 -0.93 -1.09
N ASN A 270 12.18 -1.72 -0.34
CA ASN A 270 10.84 -2.24 -0.69
C ASN A 270 10.78 -3.25 -1.85
N ASN A 271 11.91 -3.80 -2.29
CA ASN A 271 11.96 -5.02 -3.10
C ASN A 271 11.53 -6.22 -2.23
N LEU A 272 10.34 -6.75 -2.47
CA LEU A 272 9.78 -7.81 -1.62
C LEU A 272 10.42 -9.17 -1.89
N ASP A 273 11.01 -9.39 -3.07
CA ASP A 273 11.79 -10.60 -3.35
C ASP A 273 13.09 -10.59 -2.55
N MET A 274 13.83 -9.47 -2.57
CA MET A 274 15.02 -9.31 -1.71
C MET A 274 14.67 -9.44 -0.24
N MET A 275 13.55 -8.86 0.20
CA MET A 275 13.07 -8.99 1.57
C MET A 275 12.79 -10.47 1.93
N ALA A 276 12.18 -11.23 1.04
CA ALA A 276 11.92 -12.65 1.24
C ALA A 276 13.22 -13.46 1.34
N VAL A 277 14.21 -13.18 0.48
CA VAL A 277 15.55 -13.78 0.53
C VAL A 277 16.25 -13.48 1.86
N ILE A 278 16.29 -12.22 2.27
CA ILE A 278 16.91 -11.81 3.55
C ILE A 278 16.23 -12.52 4.72
N ARG A 279 14.90 -12.62 4.72
CA ARG A 279 14.15 -13.33 5.77
C ARG A 279 14.44 -14.82 5.80
N ALA A 280 14.58 -15.47 4.65
CA ALA A 280 14.89 -16.90 4.55
C ALA A 280 16.29 -17.24 5.09
N GLN A 281 17.24 -16.30 4.98
CA GLN A 281 18.59 -16.44 5.49
C GLN A 281 18.72 -16.10 7.00
N GLN A 282 17.72 -15.46 7.59
CA GLN A 282 17.74 -15.16 9.02
C GLN A 282 17.45 -16.43 9.85
N PRO A 283 18.19 -16.64 10.96
CA PRO A 283 17.90 -17.75 11.84
C PRO A 283 16.47 -17.64 12.37
N PRO A 284 15.76 -18.77 12.57
CA PRO A 284 14.42 -18.74 13.14
C PRO A 284 14.50 -18.00 14.48
N ARG A 285 13.69 -16.94 14.62
CA ARG A 285 13.53 -16.27 15.91
C ARG A 285 13.14 -17.36 16.91
N SER A 286 14.00 -17.62 17.90
CA SER A 286 13.69 -18.56 18.96
C SER A 286 12.34 -18.16 19.55
N GLN A 287 11.29 -18.92 19.26
CA GLN A 287 10.08 -18.83 20.04
C GLN A 287 10.54 -19.22 21.45
N ASN A 288 10.57 -18.25 22.37
CA ASN A 288 10.74 -18.54 23.79
C ASN A 288 9.48 -19.28 24.25
N VAL A 289 9.36 -20.54 23.85
CA VAL A 289 8.46 -21.52 24.43
C VAL A 289 9.03 -21.79 25.82
N GLY A 290 8.34 -21.32 26.86
CA GLY A 290 8.61 -21.77 28.23
C GLY A 290 9.51 -20.91 29.11
N LYS A 291 9.52 -19.58 28.99
CA LYS A 291 9.85 -18.72 30.15
C LYS A 291 8.61 -17.95 30.57
N VAL A 292 7.95 -18.47 31.62
CA VAL A 292 7.01 -17.72 32.46
C VAL A 292 7.65 -16.35 32.69
N ARG A 293 7.01 -15.30 32.18
CA ARG A 293 7.42 -13.92 32.41
C ARG A 293 7.36 -13.67 33.91
N ALA A 294 8.47 -13.90 34.62
CA ALA A 294 8.71 -13.21 35.86
C ALA A 294 8.55 -11.71 35.54
N VAL A 295 7.61 -11.07 36.24
CA VAL A 295 7.35 -9.63 36.16
C VAL A 295 8.61 -8.91 36.65
N ARG A 296 9.64 -8.82 35.80
CA ARG A 296 10.69 -7.84 35.96
C ARG A 296 10.06 -6.51 35.60
N LYS A 297 9.66 -5.76 36.64
CA LYS A 297 9.51 -4.30 36.57
C LYS A 297 10.65 -3.79 35.70
N ARG A 298 10.34 -3.35 34.48
CA ARG A 298 11.29 -2.59 33.67
C ARG A 298 11.64 -1.36 34.51
N LYS A 299 12.84 -1.35 35.07
CA LYS A 299 13.47 -0.11 35.52
C LYS A 299 13.55 0.73 34.26
N ARG A 300 12.69 1.73 34.18
CA ARG A 300 12.62 2.70 33.10
C ARG A 300 13.95 3.46 33.17
N SER A 301 14.97 2.98 32.47
CA SER A 301 16.08 3.85 32.10
C SER A 301 15.48 4.94 31.22
N ASP A 302 15.80 6.17 31.57
CA ASP A 302 15.19 7.41 31.13
C ASP A 302 15.67 7.80 29.72
N GLU A 303 15.75 6.83 28.80
CA GLU A 303 16.01 7.06 27.39
C GLU A 303 14.71 6.81 26.63
N SER A 304 14.09 7.93 26.29
CA SER A 304 12.88 8.02 25.51
C SER A 304 13.08 7.43 24.12
N ASP A 305 12.38 6.33 23.83
CA ASP A 305 11.90 6.01 22.48
C ASP A 305 10.92 7.13 22.06
N GLU A 306 11.48 8.31 21.79
CA GLU A 306 10.80 9.44 21.15
C GLU A 306 10.71 9.12 19.66
N ASP A 307 9.74 8.29 19.28
CA ASP A 307 9.08 8.46 17.98
C ASP A 307 8.30 9.79 18.06
N SER A 308 9.05 10.91 17.98
CA SER A 308 8.50 12.23 17.67
C SER A 308 8.06 12.15 16.21
N ASP A 309 6.79 11.81 16.02
CA ASP A 309 6.06 12.27 14.86
C ASP A 309 5.86 13.77 15.08
N ASP A 310 6.80 14.58 14.57
CA ASP A 310 6.56 15.99 14.33
C ASP A 310 5.49 16.05 13.23
N GLU A 311 4.22 16.04 13.65
CA GLU A 311 3.15 16.62 12.84
C GLU A 311 3.49 18.11 12.72
N ASP A 312 4.21 18.47 11.65
CA ASP A 312 4.46 19.86 11.30
C ASP A 312 3.13 20.61 11.29
N LYS A 313 3.00 21.55 12.22
CA LYS A 313 2.03 22.64 12.16
C LYS A 313 2.37 23.50 10.94
N TYR A 314 1.82 23.16 9.78
CA TYR A 314 1.61 24.16 8.75
C TYR A 314 0.27 24.84 9.06
N GLU A 315 0.36 26.07 9.56
CA GLU A 315 -0.80 26.96 9.68
C GLU A 315 -1.45 27.08 8.30
N ILE A 316 -2.74 26.73 8.25
CA ILE A 316 -3.58 27.04 7.09
C ILE A 316 -3.86 28.53 7.20
N ASP A 317 -3.16 29.32 6.40
CA ASP A 317 -3.57 30.71 6.19
C ASP A 317 -4.91 30.69 5.44
N SER A 318 -5.86 31.46 5.96
CA SER A 318 -7.30 31.40 5.60
C SER A 318 -7.63 32.05 4.28
#